data_AF-A0A2U2YWV2-F1
#
_entry.id   AF-A0A2U2YWV2-F1
#
_cell.length_a   1.000
_cell.length_b   1.000
_cell.length_c   1.000
_cell.angle_alpha   90.00
_cell.angle_beta   90.00
_cell.angle_gamma   90.00
#
_symmetry.space_group_name_H-M   'P 1'
#
loop_
_entity.id
_entity.type
_entity.pdbx_description
1 polymer ?
#
loop_
_entity_poly.entity_id
_entity_poly.type
_entity_poly.pdbx_seq_one_letter_code
_entity_poly.pdbx_strand_id
1 'polypeptide(L)'
;MAVRLRPALEAFGDWEHVHELLARALADGSAAHRLRRAAQDEDLLAGVALLVAETRGAPVVRAAVPTGTIRGGRAGPVAGGAGT
;
A
#
# COMPACT_ATOMS: atom_id res chain seq x y z
N MET A 1 -18.22 -12.51 7.54
CA MET A 1 -18.82 -11.45 8.36
C MET A 1 -20.05 -10.83 7.69
N ALA A 2 -19.93 -10.30 6.47
CA ALA A 2 -21.02 -9.60 5.76
C ALA A 2 -22.29 -10.44 5.51
N VAL A 3 -22.16 -11.75 5.30
CA VAL A 3 -23.31 -12.66 5.06
C VAL A 3 -24.37 -12.59 6.16
N ARG A 4 -23.97 -12.39 7.42
CA ARG A 4 -24.90 -12.26 8.54
C ARG A 4 -25.69 -10.95 8.54
N LEU A 5 -25.16 -9.90 7.92
CA LEU A 5 -25.77 -8.57 7.84
C LEU A 5 -26.58 -8.38 6.55
N ARG A 6 -26.44 -9.29 5.59
CA ARG A 6 -27.07 -9.20 4.27
C ARG A 6 -28.58 -8.89 4.32
N PRO A 7 -29.41 -9.60 5.11
CA PRO A 7 -30.85 -9.31 5.13
C PRO A 7 -31.18 -7.89 5.60
N ALA A 8 -30.43 -7.36 6.57
CA ALA A 8 -30.63 -6.00 7.07
C ALA A 8 -30.20 -4.97 6.02
N LEU A 9 -29.03 -5.16 5.40
CA LEU A 9 -28.52 -4.26 4.37
C LEU A 9 -29.39 -4.25 3.12
N GLU A 10 -29.94 -5.40 2.71
CA GLU A 10 -30.91 -5.47 1.60
C GLU A 10 -32.22 -4.73 1.94
N ALA A 11 -32.69 -4.81 3.19
CA ALA A 11 -33.89 -4.08 3.62
C ALA A 11 -33.71 -2.55 3.60
N PHE A 12 -32.49 -2.05 3.81
CA PHE A 12 -32.15 -0.63 3.69
C PHE A 12 -31.72 -0.23 2.28
N GLY A 13 -31.54 -1.19 1.35
CA GLY A 13 -31.02 -0.94 0.01
C GLY A 13 -29.50 -0.70 -0.05
N ASP A 14 -28.77 -0.93 1.05
CA ASP A 14 -27.35 -0.59 1.21
C ASP A 14 -26.40 -1.74 0.86
N TRP A 15 -26.93 -2.92 0.52
CA TRP A 15 -26.12 -4.13 0.34
C TRP A 15 -24.98 -3.93 -0.68
N GLU A 16 -25.29 -3.43 -1.87
CA GLU A 16 -24.31 -3.25 -2.94
C GLU A 16 -23.22 -2.26 -2.52
N HIS A 17 -23.62 -1.11 -1.98
CA HIS A 17 -22.69 -0.07 -1.55
C HIS A 17 -21.75 -0.55 -0.44
N VAL A 18 -22.28 -1.20 0.59
CA VAL A 18 -21.47 -1.75 1.70
C VAL A 18 -20.58 -2.90 1.21
N HIS A 19 -21.07 -3.73 0.30
CA HIS A 19 -20.28 -4.80 -0.28
C HIS A 19 -19.08 -4.27 -1.08
N GLU A 20 -19.28 -3.22 -1.89
CA GLU A 20 -18.20 -2.55 -2.62
C GLU A 20 -17.19 -1.89 -1.68
N LEU A 21 -17.67 -1.16 -0.66
CA LEU A 21 -16.80 -0.55 0.35
C LEU A 21 -15.96 -1.60 1.07
N LEU A 22 -16.58 -2.73 1.43
CA LEU A 22 -15.88 -3.82 2.09
C LEU A 22 -14.82 -4.46 1.17
N ALA A 23 -15.17 -4.74 -0.09
CA ALA A 23 -14.24 -5.31 -1.06
C ALA A 23 -13.02 -4.39 -1.26
N ARG A 24 -13.25 -3.08 -1.37
CA ARG A 24 -12.20 -2.08 -1.49
C ARG A 24 -11.33 -1.99 -0.23
N ALA A 25 -11.94 -1.96 0.95
CA ALA A 25 -11.21 -1.93 2.22
C ALA A 25 -10.34 -3.18 2.43
N LEU A 26 -10.82 -4.36 2.01
CA LEU A 26 -10.05 -5.59 2.06
C LEU A 26 -8.87 -5.57 1.07
N ALA A 27 -9.07 -5.04 -0.14
CA ALA A 27 -8.02 -4.90 -1.14
C ALA A 27 -6.93 -3.88 -0.72
N ASP A 28 -7.34 -2.77 -0.11
CA ASP A 28 -6.43 -1.71 0.37
C ASP A 28 -5.67 -2.12 1.64
N GLY A 29 -6.06 -3.23 2.28
CA GLY A 29 -5.49 -3.71 3.54
C GLY A 29 -5.83 -2.83 4.75
N SER A 30 -5.41 -3.29 5.94
CA SER A 30 -5.62 -2.48 7.15
C SER A 30 -4.74 -1.24 7.15
N ALA A 31 -5.21 -0.15 7.77
CA ALA A 31 -4.39 1.05 7.98
C ALA A 31 -3.06 0.69 8.67
N ALA A 32 -3.10 -0.19 9.68
CA ALA A 32 -1.89 -0.69 10.34
C ALA A 32 -0.91 -1.36 9.37
N HIS A 33 -1.39 -2.14 8.40
CA HIS A 33 -0.53 -2.74 7.39
C HIS A 33 0.13 -1.67 6.51
N ARG A 34 -0.64 -0.68 6.03
CA ARG A 34 -0.10 0.43 5.22
C ARG A 34 0.91 1.28 5.98
N LEU A 35 0.64 1.59 7.25
CA LEU A 35 1.55 2.35 8.11
C LEU A 35 2.87 1.61 8.35
N ARG A 36 2.80 0.30 8.61
CA ARG A 36 3.99 -0.55 8.73
C ARG A 36 4.77 -0.57 7.42
N ARG A 37 4.07 -0.71 6.29
CA ARG A 37 4.70 -0.70 4.97
C ARG A 37 5.44 0.62 4.71
N ALA A 38 4.79 1.76 4.92
CA ALA A 38 5.42 3.07 4.75
C ALA A 38 6.67 3.22 5.63
N ALA A 39 6.61 2.73 6.88
CA ALA A 39 7.75 2.77 7.77
C ALA A 39 8.90 1.80 7.40
N GLN A 40 8.59 0.72 6.68
CA GLN A 40 9.60 -0.24 6.20
C GLN A 40 10.20 0.19 4.86
N ASP A 41 9.39 0.73 3.95
CA ASP A 41 9.81 1.17 2.62
C ASP A 41 10.60 2.50 2.70
N GLU A 42 10.30 3.34 3.70
CA GLU A 42 10.94 4.62 3.98
C GLU A 42 11.45 4.67 5.44
N ASP A 43 10.73 5.37 6.33
CA ASP A 43 11.08 5.49 7.75
C ASP A 43 9.86 5.73 8.65
N LEU A 44 10.08 5.78 9.98
CA LEU A 44 9.02 6.00 10.95
C LEU A 44 8.26 7.32 10.72
N LEU A 45 8.93 8.38 10.26
CA LEU A 45 8.29 9.66 9.98
C LEU A 45 7.33 9.57 8.79
N ALA A 46 7.67 8.80 7.75
CA ALA A 46 6.76 8.50 6.64
C ALA A 46 5.49 7.79 7.13
N GLY A 47 5.65 6.81 8.04
CA GLY A 47 4.51 6.17 8.71
C GLY A 47 3.63 7.16 9.49
N VAL A 48 4.22 8.06 10.28
CA VAL A 48 3.48 9.09 11.03
C VAL A 48 2.81 10.10 10.10
N ALA A 49 3.49 10.53 9.04
CA ALA A 49 2.93 11.45 8.05
C ALA A 49 1.70 10.86 7.36
N LEU A 50 1.75 9.57 7.00
CA LEU A 50 0.60 8.85 6.45
C LEU A 50 -0.56 8.76 7.45
N LEU A 51 -0.29 8.45 8.73
CA LEU A 51 -1.31 8.43 9.78
C LEU A 51 -2.03 9.78 9.93
N VAL A 52 -1.25 10.87 9.93
CA VAL A 52 -1.79 12.23 10.01
C VAL A 52 -2.61 12.57 8.75
N ALA A 53 -2.16 12.16 7.57
CA ALA A 53 -2.88 12.39 6.32
C ALA A 53 -4.22 11.64 6.31
N GLU A 54 -4.24 10.35 6.64
CA GLU A 54 -5.47 9.53 6.67
C GLU A 54 -6.50 10.11 7.65
N THR A 55 -6.07 10.55 8.83
CA THR A 55 -6.97 11.10 9.87
C THR A 55 -7.45 12.51 9.56
N ARG A 56 -6.71 13.30 8.78
CA ARG A 56 -7.16 14.60 8.26
C ARG A 56 -8.14 14.48 7.09
N GLY A 57 -8.45 13.26 6.66
CA GLY A 57 -9.28 13.01 5.48
C GLY A 57 -8.56 13.39 4.18
N ALA A 58 -7.23 13.51 4.19
CA ALA A 58 -6.50 13.73 2.96
C ALA A 58 -6.67 12.49 2.06
N PRO A 59 -6.99 12.67 0.76
CA PRO A 59 -7.03 11.55 -0.15
C PRO A 59 -5.67 10.86 -0.13
N VAL A 60 -5.65 9.55 0.09
CA VAL A 60 -4.43 8.75 0.04
C VAL A 60 -3.85 8.88 -1.37
N VAL A 61 -2.85 9.73 -1.54
CA VAL A 61 -2.12 9.88 -2.81
C VAL A 61 -1.32 8.60 -2.98
N ARG A 62 -1.82 7.71 -3.85
CA ARG A 62 -1.13 6.48 -4.18
C ARG A 62 0.15 6.83 -4.93
N ALA A 63 1.30 6.66 -4.29
CA ALA A 63 2.54 6.53 -5.03
C ALA A 63 2.40 5.28 -5.91
N ALA A 64 2.40 5.48 -7.23
CA ALA A 64 2.44 4.35 -8.16
C ALA A 64 3.67 3.52 -7.83
N VAL A 65 3.49 2.21 -7.61
CA VAL A 65 4.60 1.28 -7.44
C VAL A 65 5.52 1.46 -8.65
N PRO A 66 6.79 1.88 -8.49
CA PRO A 66 7.71 1.87 -9.60
C PRO A 66 7.82 0.42 -10.02
N THR A 67 7.35 0.10 -11.23
CA THR A 67 7.60 -1.22 -11.81
C THR A 67 9.09 -1.25 -12.08
N GLY A 68 9.84 -1.77 -11.10
CA GLY A 68 11.27 -1.89 -11.15
C GLY A 68 11.65 -2.77 -12.33
N THR A 69 12.14 -2.16 -13.41
CA THR A 69 12.99 -2.87 -14.35
C THR A 69 14.25 -3.27 -13.58
N ILE A 70 14.29 -4.49 -13.08
CA ILE A 70 15.53 -5.14 -12.64
C ILE A 70 16.42 -5.22 -13.88
N ARG A 71 17.26 -4.21 -14.11
CA ARG A 71 18.38 -4.32 -15.04
C ARG A 71 19.57 -4.83 -14.22
N GLY A 72 19.66 -6.15 -14.17
CA GLY A 72 20.86 -6.83 -13.70
C GLY A 72 22.06 -6.40 -14.53
N GLY A 73 22.98 -5.65 -13.91
CA GLY A 73 24.33 -5.42 -14.39
C GLY A 73 25.29 -5.98 -13.35
N ARG A 74 25.71 -7.23 -13.55
CA ARG A 74 26.74 -7.91 -12.75
C ARG A 74 28.00 -7.04 -12.71
N ALA A 75 28.50 -6.77 -11.50
CA ALA A 75 29.88 -6.35 -11.29
C ALA A 75 30.82 -7.42 -11.88
N GLY A 76 31.62 -7.04 -12.88
CA GLY A 76 32.77 -7.81 -13.35
C GLY A 76 34.03 -7.37 -12.59
N PRO A 77 34.97 -8.29 -12.32
CA PRO A 77 36.07 -8.06 -11.39
C PRO A 77 37.19 -7.19 -11.99
N VAL A 78 37.89 -6.50 -11.09
CA VAL A 78 39.11 -5.74 -11.33
C VAL A 78 40.24 -6.62 -11.89
N ALA A 79 40.93 -6.13 -12.90
CA ALA A 79 42.24 -6.61 -13.31
C ALA A 79 43.17 -5.40 -13.41
N GLY A 80 44.13 -5.33 -12.50
CA GLY A 80 45.25 -4.40 -12.57
C GLY A 80 46.25 -4.79 -13.64
N GLY A 81 46.95 -3.80 -14.19
CA GLY A 81 48.06 -3.99 -15.11
C GLY A 81 48.84 -2.68 -15.26
N ALA A 82 50.06 -2.69 -14.74
CA ALA A 82 51.04 -1.61 -14.80
C ALA A 82 51.75 -1.54 -16.17
N GLY A 83 52.37 -0.40 -16.46
CA GLY A 83 53.32 -0.14 -17.55
C GLY A 83 52.85 1.02 -18.43
N THR A 84 53.61 2.08 -18.68
CA THR A 84 55.00 2.48 -18.40
C THR A 84 55.06 3.98 -18.31
#